data_AF-A0A0F9LTS0-F1
#
_entry.id   AF-A0A0F9LTS0-F1
#
_cell.length_a   1.000
_cell.length_b   1.000
_cell.length_c   1.000
_cell.angle_alpha   90.00
_cell.angle_beta   90.00
_cell.angle_gamma   90.00
#
_symmetry.space_group_name_H-M   'P 1'
#
loop_
_entity.id
_entity.type
_entity.pdbx_description
1 polymer ?
#
loop_
_entity_poly.entity_id
_entity_poly.type
_entity_poly.pdbx_seq_one_letter_code
_entity_poly.pdbx_strand_id
1 'polypeptide(L)' 'SLHHISDKFSALKEFLRVTTEKGLIIIFELTPEGVHVVRQRIPSHPEAINPDDFTKNLSVIKKVKKSKYLNAFIYKKE' A
#
# COMPACT_ATOMS: atom_id res chain seq x y z
N SER A 1 0.26 -3.33 -5.52
CA SER A 1 0.32 -3.91 -4.18
C SER A 1 1.75 -3.99 -3.66
N LEU A 2 1.97 -3.36 -2.52
CA LEU A 2 3.14 -3.48 -1.66
C LEU A 2 3.30 -4.90 -1.08
N HIS A 3 2.23 -5.71 -0.96
CA HIS A 3 2.37 -7.10 -0.47
C HIS A 3 3.24 -8.02 -1.36
N HIS A 4 3.48 -7.66 -2.62
CA HIS A 4 4.39 -8.37 -3.52
C HIS A 4 5.86 -7.93 -3.40
N ILE A 5 6.15 -6.87 -2.66
CA ILE A 5 7.50 -6.40 -2.42
C ILE A 5 8.04 -7.09 -1.16
N SER A 6 9.23 -7.68 -1.24
CA SER A 6 9.86 -8.38 -0.12
C SER A 6 10.18 -7.41 1.01
N ASP A 7 11.07 -6.44 0.77
CA ASP A 7 11.42 -5.38 1.71
C ASP A 7 10.54 -4.14 1.50
N LYS A 8 9.41 -4.17 2.19
CA LYS A 8 8.35 -3.15 2.09
C LYS A 8 8.79 -1.81 2.68
N PHE A 9 9.57 -1.84 3.77
CA PHE A 9 10.02 -0.64 4.44
C PHE A 9 11.06 0.10 3.59
N SER A 10 12.08 -0.61 3.09
CA SER A 10 13.09 0.00 2.22
C SER A 10 12.48 0.53 0.93
N ALA A 11 11.52 -0.19 0.34
CA ALA A 11 10.79 0.29 -0.83
C ALA A 11 10.00 1.58 -0.54
N LEU A 12 9.23 1.63 0.55
CA LEU A 12 8.49 2.84 0.94
C LEU A 12 9.42 4.02 1.21
N LYS A 13 10.55 3.78 1.89
CA LYS A 13 11.56 4.81 2.15
C LYS A 13 12.13 5.36 0.85
N GLU A 14 12.40 4.49 -0.12
CA GLU A 14 12.91 4.89 -1.43
C GLU A 14 11.87 5.65 -2.25
N PHE A 15 10.61 5.19 -2.26
CA PHE A 15 9.50 5.91 -2.89
C PHE A 15 9.39 7.33 -2.33
N LEU A 16 9.47 7.47 -1.01
CA LEU A 16 9.46 8.78 -0.36
C LEU A 16 10.66 9.64 -0.75
N ARG A 17 11.87 9.05 -0.81
CA ARG A 17 13.10 9.77 -1.20
C ARG A 17 12.98 10.39 -2.59
N VAL A 18 12.45 9.65 -3.56
CA VAL A 18 12.36 10.08 -4.96
C VAL A 18 11.12 10.92 -5.28
N THR A 19 10.10 10.88 -4.43
CA THR A 19 8.87 11.67 -4.62
C THR A 19 9.17 13.16 -4.41
N THR A 20 8.63 14.03 -5.27
CA THR A 20 8.79 15.49 -5.15
C THR A 20 7.95 16.05 -4.00
N GLU A 21 8.21 17.30 -3.57
CA GLU A 21 7.45 17.96 -2.49
C GLU A 21 5.93 18.04 -2.74
N LYS A 22 5.51 18.10 -4.00
CA LYS A 22 4.10 18.09 -4.41
C LYS A 22 3.62 16.71 -4.88
N GLY A 23 4.51 15.73 -4.91
CA GLY A 23 4.22 14.38 -5.37
C GLY A 23 3.40 13.58 -4.37
N LEU A 24 2.70 12.56 -4.89
CA LEU A 24 1.91 11.63 -4.10
C LEU A 24 2.40 10.22 -4.38
N ILE A 25 2.49 9.40 -3.33
CA ILE A 25 2.66 7.96 -3.44
C ILE A 25 1.29 7.34 -3.23
N ILE A 26 0.80 6.58 -4.22
CA ILE A 26 -0.50 5.91 -4.15
C ILE A 26 -0.26 4.41 -4.23
N ILE A 27 -0.63 3.69 -3.17
CA ILE A 27 -0.53 2.24 -3.08
C ILE A 27 -1.94 1.66 -3.03
N PHE A 28 -2.25 0.81 -4.01
CA PHE A 28 -3.47 0.03 -4.02
C PHE A 28 -3.24 -1.32 -3.33
N GLU A 29 -4.13 -1.65 -2.41
CA GLU A 29 -4.15 -2.95 -1.72
C GLU A 29 -5.56 -3.52 -1.65
N LEU A 30 -5.66 -4.84 -1.80
CA LEU A 30 -6.93 -5.54 -1.68
C LEU A 30 -7.45 -5.46 -0.24
N THR A 31 -8.77 -5.44 -0.10
CA THR A 31 -9.41 -5.75 1.18
C THR A 31 -9.43 -7.26 1.40
N PRO A 32 -9.73 -7.76 2.61
CA PRO A 32 -9.95 -9.19 2.82
C PRO A 32 -10.99 -9.79 1.85
N GLU A 33 -12.05 -9.03 1.55
CA GLU A 33 -13.06 -9.45 0.56
C GLU A 33 -12.47 -9.46 -0.86
N GLY A 34 -11.66 -8.47 -1.22
CA GLY A 34 -10.95 -8.45 -2.50
C GLY A 34 -9.99 -9.64 -2.67
N VAL A 35 -9.25 -10.01 -1.61
CA VAL A 35 -8.39 -11.21 -1.61
C VAL A 35 -9.23 -12.46 -1.83
N HIS A 36 -10.37 -12.61 -1.16
CA HIS A 36 -11.26 -13.74 -1.34
C HIS A 36 -11.71 -13.87 -2.81
N VAL A 37 -12.16 -12.78 -3.43
CA VAL A 37 -12.58 -12.75 -4.84
C VAL A 37 -11.43 -13.14 -5.78
N VAL A 38 -10.22 -12.62 -5.55
CA VAL A 38 -9.04 -12.94 -6.38
C VAL A 38 -8.65 -14.42 -6.23
N ARG A 39 -8.72 -14.97 -5.03
CA ARG A 39 -8.38 -16.37 -4.76
C ARG A 39 -9.30 -17.38 -5.42
N GLN A 40 -10.53 -17.00 -5.76
CA GLN A 40 -11.42 -17.85 -6.57
C GLN A 40 -10.83 -18.13 -7.97
N ARG A 41 -9.95 -17.26 -8.47
CA ARG A 41 -9.26 -17.42 -9.76
C ARG A 41 -7.78 -17.79 -9.61
N ILE A 42 -7.12 -17.31 -8.56
CA ILE A 42 -5.70 -17.52 -8.28
C ILE A 42 -5.55 -17.97 -6.81
N PRO A 43 -5.71 -19.28 -6.50
CA PRO A 43 -5.76 -19.76 -5.12
C PRO A 43 -4.50 -19.47 -4.29
N SER A 44 -3.34 -19.38 -4.95
CA SER A 44 -2.05 -19.08 -4.32
C SER A 44 -1.81 -17.60 -4.05
N HIS A 45 -2.76 -16.70 -4.35
CA HIS A 45 -2.58 -15.27 -4.13
C HIS A 45 -2.34 -14.99 -2.62
N PRO A 46 -1.30 -14.22 -2.26
CA PRO A 46 -0.98 -13.91 -0.87
C PRO A 46 -2.08 -13.07 -0.21
N GLU A 47 -2.05 -13.00 1.12
CA GLU A 47 -2.87 -12.03 1.86
C GLU A 47 -2.49 -10.60 1.48
N ALA A 48 -3.48 -9.70 1.55
CA ALA A 48 -3.21 -8.28 1.50
C ALA A 48 -2.52 -7.83 2.80
N ILE A 49 -1.78 -6.73 2.70
CA ILE A 49 -1.17 -6.08 3.86
C ILE A 49 -1.80 -4.71 4.08
N ASN A 50 -1.57 -4.14 5.26
CA ASN A 50 -1.79 -2.72 5.49
C ASN A 50 -0.48 -1.94 5.29
N PRO A 51 -0.34 -1.12 4.23
CA PRO A 51 0.86 -0.33 4.01
C PRO A 51 1.19 0.64 5.16
N ASP A 52 0.20 1.06 5.96
CA ASP A 52 0.43 1.95 7.11
C ASP A 52 1.32 1.31 8.19
N ASP A 53 1.37 -0.02 8.28
CA ASP A 53 2.22 -0.73 9.23
C ASP A 53 3.72 -0.45 8.99
N PHE A 54 4.08 -0.10 7.76
CA PHE A 54 5.45 0.14 7.32
C PHE A 54 5.81 1.63 7.24
N THR A 55 4.87 2.54 7.56
CA THR A 55 5.08 3.99 7.52
C THR A 55 5.17 4.61 8.92
N LYS A 56 5.26 3.80 9.99
CA LYS A 56 5.30 4.30 11.38
C LYS A 56 6.48 5.24 11.67
N ASN A 57 7.64 4.96 11.06
CA ASN A 57 8.87 5.73 11.25
C ASN A 57 9.16 6.69 10.08
N LEU A 58 8.17 6.93 9.21
CA LEU A 58 8.30 7.85 8.08
C LEU A 58 7.47 9.10 8.36
N SER A 59 8.08 10.28 8.18
CA SER A 59 7.40 11.58 8.22
C SER A 59 6.62 11.75 6.92
N VAL A 60 5.34 11.39 6.97
CA VAL A 60 4.40 11.44 5.84
C VAL A 60 2.99 11.76 6.30
N ILE A 61 2.30 12.58 5.51
CA ILE A 61 0.85 12.79 5.62
C ILE A 61 0.16 11.59 4.98
N LYS A 62 -0.78 10.97 5.71
CA LYS A 62 -1.46 9.73 5.31
C LYS A 62 -2.94 9.97 5.04
N LYS A 63 -3.46 9.38 3.96
CA LYS A 63 -4.89 9.34 3.65
C LYS A 63 -5.25 7.99 3.05
N VAL A 64 -6.37 7.41 3.47
CA VAL A 64 -6.88 6.16 2.88
C VAL A 64 -8.24 6.42 2.25
N LYS A 65 -8.39 6.06 0.97
CA LYS A 65 -9.69 5.91 0.33
C LYS A 65 -10.10 4.45 0.38
N LYS A 66 -11.15 4.16 1.13
CA LYS A 66 -11.67 2.79 1.28
C LYS A 66 -12.65 2.46 0.17
N SER A 67 -12.64 1.20 -0.28
CA SER A 67 -13.70 0.65 -1.12
C SER A 67 -13.97 -0.80 -0.71
N LYS A 68 -14.93 -1.44 -1.40
CA LYS A 68 -15.32 -2.82 -1.11
C LYS A 68 -14.18 -3.82 -1.29
N TYR A 69 -13.47 -3.76 -2.43
CA TYR A 69 -12.47 -4.76 -2.80
C TYR A 69 -11.03 -4.23 -2.82
N LEU A 70 -10.85 -2.91 -2.93
CA LEU A 70 -9.54 -2.29 -3.12
C LEU A 70 -9.44 -0.96 -2.38
N ASN A 71 -8.51 -0.83 -1.45
CA ASN A 71 -8.21 0.43 -0.79
C ASN A 71 -7.06 1.15 -1.50
N ALA A 72 -7.10 2.48 -1.51
CA ALA A 72 -5.99 3.31 -1.95
C ALA A 72 -5.38 4.03 -0.75
N PHE A 73 -4.13 3.73 -0.46
CA PHE A 73 -3.30 4.39 0.54
C PHE A 73 -2.50 5.49 -0.14
N ILE A 74 -2.68 6.71 0.31
CA ILE A 74 -2.11 7.92 -0.29
C ILE A 74 -1.17 8.55 0.72
N TYR A 75 0.09 8.70 0.33
CA TYR A 75 1.13 9.32 1.13
C TYR A 75 1.67 10.57 0.43
N LYS A 76 1.95 11.59 1.24
CA LYS A 76 2.65 12.80 0.82
C LYS A 76 3.78 13.07 1.82
N LYS A 77 4.88 13.68 1.37
CA LYS A 77 5.84 14.31 2.27
C LYS A 77 5.13 15.33 3.17
N GLU A 78 5.55 15.39 4.44
CA GLU A 78 5.17 16.48 5.34
C GLU A 78 5.72 17.83 4.83
#